data_AF-A0A4S8N0Y0-F1
#
_entry.id   AF-A0A4S8N0Y0-F1
#
_cell.length_a   1.000
_cell.length_b   1.000
_cell.length_c   1.000
_cell.angle_alpha   90.00
_cell.angle_beta   90.00
_cell.angle_gamma   90.00
#
_symmetry.space_group_name_H-M   'P 1'
#
loop_
_entity.id
_entity.type
_entity.pdbx_description
1 polymer ?
#
loop_
_entity_poly.entity_id
_entity_poly.type
_entity_poly.pdbx_seq_one_letter_code
_entity_poly.pdbx_strand_id
1 'polypeptide(L)'
;MLRRSGVGILGGLLLFAAFEPIALPWLLPFGVACFAWALRDLSAPRAGLIGLCFGVSFYFTHIYWMSESIGTDAWLALAGIEAAFYGVLGALAPLLRRLPAWPLWMAAAWATMETVRSGWPFSGMPWGRLAFASIDTPAAPAVAWAGMTGLSFLLALLGFTLAAVAEDRARLRICAVVATLAVLVLPALLSYDVEESGKATVAVVQGNVPGPGNNILYDPLGVTENHVAATVDLATRVEQGDSPAPDFVLWPENSTASDPFSDSEVNAGIQRAVDAIRVPVVVGGMVSEGYDHVLNQGIVWDPVSGPGERYTKHHPVPYGEYIPFRDIWDPEFGQLALISRDMKSGTRTDPLDIAGIPVADAICFDVAYDDVMPAQVRDGAELLVVQTSNASFINTFQIEQQFAITRLRAIEAGRWLTVASTNGRTGVIDPDGSVVATAGIRTTAVLVEEVGLSTGLTPAMWLGPWPTRLLMMMTLGALAAGVVAYRRQRENDTDPLPERIEEPEGA
;
A
#
# COMPACT_ATOMS: atom_id res chain seq x y z
N MET A 1 30.64 13.78 -9.83
CA MET A 1 29.20 13.64 -10.16
C MET A 1 28.89 12.25 -10.69
N LEU A 2 29.50 11.79 -11.80
CA LEU A 2 29.27 10.44 -12.38
C LEU A 2 29.29 9.27 -11.37
N ARG A 3 30.33 9.15 -10.54
CA ARG A 3 30.39 8.09 -9.50
C ARG A 3 29.20 8.14 -8.52
N ARG A 4 28.76 9.34 -8.14
CA ARG A 4 27.64 9.52 -7.20
C ARG A 4 26.31 9.21 -7.88
N SER A 5 26.14 9.60 -9.14
CA SER A 5 24.99 9.19 -9.96
C SER A 5 24.93 7.67 -10.08
N GLY A 6 26.07 7.00 -10.33
CA GLY A 6 26.15 5.54 -10.35
C GLY A 6 25.74 4.89 -9.03
N VAL A 7 26.18 5.43 -7.89
CA VAL A 7 25.74 4.91 -6.57
C VAL A 7 24.27 5.23 -6.28
N GLY A 8 23.75 6.39 -6.70
CA GLY A 8 22.33 6.71 -6.59
C GLY A 8 21.46 5.76 -7.41
N ILE A 9 21.85 5.47 -8.65
CA ILE A 9 21.16 4.49 -9.52
C ILE A 9 21.24 3.08 -8.92
N LEU A 10 22.41 2.66 -8.45
CA LEU A 10 22.54 1.39 -7.75
C LEU A 10 21.62 1.32 -6.53
N GLY A 11 21.53 2.40 -5.76
CA GLY A 11 20.63 2.49 -4.61
C GLY A 11 19.17 2.27 -4.97
N GLY A 12 18.69 2.88 -6.06
CA GLY A 12 17.31 2.71 -6.51
C GLY A 12 17.03 1.31 -7.06
N LEU A 13 18.00 0.69 -7.74
CA LEU A 13 17.90 -0.70 -8.19
C LEU A 13 17.94 -1.72 -7.04
N LEU A 14 18.76 -1.47 -6.02
CA LEU A 14 18.76 -2.27 -4.78
C LEU A 14 17.42 -2.16 -4.06
N LEU A 15 16.83 -0.96 -4.06
CA LEU A 15 15.51 -0.77 -3.49
C LEU A 15 14.45 -1.51 -4.31
N PHE A 16 14.47 -1.44 -5.65
CA PHE A 16 13.58 -2.24 -6.51
C PHE A 16 13.69 -3.74 -6.22
N ALA A 17 14.91 -4.27 -6.10
CA ALA A 17 15.16 -5.68 -5.81
C ALA A 17 14.63 -6.13 -4.44
N ALA A 18 14.36 -5.19 -3.51
CA ALA A 18 13.74 -5.51 -2.23
C ALA A 18 12.24 -5.83 -2.34
N PHE A 19 11.57 -5.40 -3.41
CA PHE A 19 10.14 -5.65 -3.63
C PHE A 19 9.94 -6.85 -4.55
N GLU A 20 8.70 -7.35 -4.56
CA GLU A 20 8.23 -8.25 -5.60
C GLU A 20 8.47 -7.63 -7.00
N PRO A 21 8.95 -8.43 -7.97
CA PRO A 21 9.01 -9.91 -7.96
C PRO A 21 10.35 -10.50 -7.48
N ILE A 22 11.34 -9.66 -7.13
CA ILE A 22 12.67 -10.15 -6.75
C ILE A 22 12.71 -10.56 -5.27
N ALA A 23 11.97 -9.83 -4.42
CA ALA A 23 11.75 -10.15 -3.01
C ALA A 23 13.04 -10.43 -2.22
N LEU A 24 14.06 -9.56 -2.37
CA LEU A 24 15.29 -9.59 -1.57
C LEU A 24 15.31 -8.44 -0.54
N PRO A 25 14.44 -8.47 0.48
CA PRO A 25 14.18 -7.32 1.35
C PRO A 25 15.40 -6.89 2.19
N TRP A 26 16.36 -7.80 2.41
CA TRP A 26 17.63 -7.48 3.05
C TRP A 26 18.49 -6.49 2.25
N LEU A 27 18.19 -6.25 0.96
CA LEU A 27 18.84 -5.21 0.13
C LEU A 27 18.34 -3.79 0.43
N LEU A 28 17.13 -3.65 0.95
CA LEU A 28 16.48 -2.36 1.24
C LEU A 28 17.37 -1.39 2.03
N PRO A 29 17.93 -1.75 3.20
CA PRO A 29 18.75 -0.82 3.97
C PRO A 29 20.00 -0.37 3.21
N PHE A 30 20.54 -1.21 2.32
CA PHE A 30 21.69 -0.85 1.48
C PHE A 30 21.29 0.13 0.36
N GLY A 31 20.10 -0.02 -0.22
CA GLY A 31 19.55 0.95 -1.18
C GLY A 31 19.44 2.35 -0.58
N VAL A 32 18.85 2.45 0.61
CA VAL A 32 18.74 3.71 1.37
C VAL A 32 20.12 4.24 1.79
N ALA A 33 21.06 3.36 2.20
CA ALA A 33 22.42 3.77 2.54
C ALA A 33 23.17 4.34 1.31
N CYS A 34 22.99 3.76 0.13
CA CYS A 34 23.53 4.26 -1.13
C CYS A 34 22.97 5.65 -1.47
N PHE A 35 21.67 5.87 -1.30
CA PHE A 35 21.05 7.20 -1.44
C PHE A 35 21.75 8.20 -0.52
N ALA A 36 21.85 7.90 0.77
CA ALA A 36 22.47 8.78 1.76
C ALA A 36 23.93 9.13 1.43
N TRP A 37 24.73 8.13 1.06
CA TRP A 37 26.14 8.27 0.72
C TRP A 37 26.34 9.14 -0.53
N ALA A 38 25.50 8.93 -1.56
CA ALA A 38 25.62 9.64 -2.83
C ALA A 38 25.39 11.15 -2.68
N LEU A 39 24.61 11.57 -1.66
CA LEU A 39 24.22 12.96 -1.39
C LEU A 39 25.22 13.75 -0.53
N ARG A 40 26.25 13.09 0.04
CA ARG A 40 27.17 13.72 1.01
C ARG A 40 27.91 14.94 0.46
N ASP A 41 28.04 16.03 1.20
CA ASP A 41 28.83 17.21 0.79
C ASP A 41 28.41 17.85 -0.56
N LEU A 42 27.13 17.71 -0.96
CA LEU A 42 26.59 18.33 -2.17
C LEU A 42 25.77 19.59 -1.85
N SER A 43 25.69 20.51 -2.81
CA SER A 43 24.70 21.58 -2.80
C SER A 43 23.30 21.05 -3.11
N ALA A 44 22.25 21.75 -2.66
CA ALA A 44 20.86 21.31 -2.85
C ALA A 44 20.49 20.95 -4.31
N PRO A 45 20.85 21.72 -5.35
CA PRO A 45 20.52 21.35 -6.73
C PRO A 45 21.22 20.06 -7.18
N ARG A 46 22.48 19.88 -6.77
CA ARG A 46 23.28 18.69 -7.12
C ARG A 46 22.76 17.45 -6.39
N ALA A 47 22.45 17.60 -5.10
CA ALA A 47 21.84 16.55 -4.30
C ALA A 47 20.46 16.16 -4.84
N GLY A 48 19.66 17.14 -5.26
CA GLY A 48 18.36 16.89 -5.89
C GLY A 48 18.46 16.13 -7.21
N LEU A 49 19.44 16.44 -8.06
CA LEU A 49 19.66 15.67 -9.30
C LEU A 49 20.04 14.21 -9.01
N ILE A 50 20.89 13.96 -8.00
CA ILE A 50 21.24 12.59 -7.59
C ILE A 50 20.03 11.86 -6.99
N GLY A 51 19.22 12.55 -6.19
CA GLY A 51 17.97 12.01 -5.67
C GLY A 51 16.99 11.66 -6.78
N LEU A 52 16.91 12.48 -7.83
CA LEU A 52 16.12 12.19 -9.02
C LEU A 52 16.65 10.96 -9.76
N CYS A 53 17.97 10.82 -9.93
CA CYS A 53 18.54 9.60 -10.53
C CYS A 53 18.18 8.33 -9.75
N PHE A 54 18.21 8.40 -8.41
CA PHE A 54 17.75 7.31 -7.55
C PHE A 54 16.26 7.01 -7.79
N GLY A 55 15.40 8.03 -7.72
CA GLY A 55 13.96 7.89 -7.92
C GLY A 55 13.61 7.34 -9.29
N VAL A 56 14.29 7.79 -10.35
CA VAL A 56 14.11 7.29 -11.72
C VAL A 56 14.46 5.82 -11.79
N SER A 57 15.62 5.42 -11.26
CA SER A 57 16.02 4.01 -11.29
C SER A 57 15.07 3.09 -10.51
N PHE A 58 14.49 3.59 -9.41
CA PHE A 58 13.53 2.85 -8.60
C PHE A 58 12.14 2.81 -9.24
N TYR A 59 11.47 3.95 -9.49
CA TYR A 59 10.07 3.93 -9.93
C TYR A 59 9.87 3.43 -11.35
N PHE A 60 10.77 3.77 -12.28
CA PHE A 60 10.61 3.27 -13.66
C PHE A 60 10.72 1.74 -13.72
N THR A 61 11.47 1.12 -12.81
CA THR A 61 11.51 -0.35 -12.71
C THR A 61 10.37 -0.90 -11.84
N HIS A 62 10.11 -0.29 -10.68
CA HIS A 62 9.18 -0.80 -9.67
C HIS A 62 7.71 -0.74 -10.05
N ILE A 63 7.29 0.21 -10.89
CA ILE A 63 5.92 0.27 -11.40
C ILE A 63 5.85 0.02 -12.91
N TYR A 64 6.85 -0.69 -13.47
CA TYR A 64 6.87 -1.03 -14.91
C TYR A 64 5.62 -1.79 -15.37
N TRP A 65 4.99 -2.56 -14.48
CA TRP A 65 3.72 -3.23 -14.74
C TRP A 65 2.63 -2.28 -15.26
N MET A 66 2.65 -0.99 -14.89
CA MET A 66 1.71 0.00 -15.40
C MET A 66 1.81 0.19 -16.92
N SER A 67 2.98 0.00 -17.50
CA SER A 67 3.18 0.14 -18.94
C SER A 67 2.44 -0.94 -19.74
N GLU A 68 2.25 -2.12 -19.14
CA GLU A 68 1.54 -3.26 -19.71
C GLU A 68 0.04 -3.23 -19.39
N SER A 69 -0.32 -2.89 -18.15
CA SER A 69 -1.70 -2.95 -17.64
C SER A 69 -2.54 -1.71 -17.94
N ILE A 70 -1.91 -0.54 -18.00
CA ILE A 70 -2.56 0.74 -18.23
C ILE A 70 -1.99 1.27 -19.54
N GLY A 71 -0.85 1.95 -19.50
CA GLY A 71 -0.24 2.50 -20.70
C GLY A 71 1.16 3.03 -20.44
N THR A 72 1.96 3.10 -21.50
CA THR A 72 3.35 3.58 -21.41
C THR A 72 3.40 5.06 -20.99
N ASP A 73 2.47 5.87 -21.49
CA ASP A 73 2.30 7.27 -21.14
C ASP A 73 1.95 7.48 -19.66
N ALA A 74 0.98 6.73 -19.15
CA ALA A 74 0.61 6.75 -17.72
C ALA A 74 1.78 6.35 -16.83
N TRP A 75 2.50 5.28 -17.20
CA TRP A 75 3.71 4.83 -16.50
C TRP A 75 4.80 5.91 -16.49
N LEU A 76 5.15 6.49 -17.64
CA LEU A 76 6.17 7.54 -17.73
C LEU A 76 5.82 8.76 -16.88
N ALA A 77 4.56 9.18 -16.91
CA ALA A 77 4.07 10.32 -16.14
C ALA A 77 4.12 10.05 -14.63
N LEU A 78 3.52 8.94 -14.18
CA LEU A 78 3.47 8.62 -12.75
C LEU A 78 4.87 8.31 -12.20
N ALA A 79 5.65 7.46 -12.87
CA ALA A 79 7.03 7.18 -12.44
C ALA A 79 7.90 8.44 -12.41
N GLY A 80 7.67 9.39 -13.32
CA GLY A 80 8.33 10.69 -13.32
C GLY A 80 7.97 11.56 -12.10
N ILE A 81 6.69 11.67 -11.76
CA ILE A 81 6.21 12.39 -10.58
C ILE A 81 6.76 11.75 -9.30
N GLU A 82 6.65 10.43 -9.20
CA GLU A 82 7.13 9.65 -8.07
C GLU A 82 8.67 9.76 -7.90
N ALA A 83 9.42 9.73 -9.00
CA ALA A 83 10.85 9.98 -8.98
C ALA A 83 11.21 11.42 -8.55
N ALA A 84 10.38 12.42 -8.87
CA ALA A 84 10.61 13.80 -8.51
C ALA A 84 10.59 14.01 -6.99
N PHE A 85 9.76 13.26 -6.24
CA PHE A 85 9.76 13.29 -4.77
C PHE A 85 11.12 12.89 -4.17
N TYR A 86 11.79 11.89 -4.75
CA TYR A 86 13.17 11.55 -4.37
C TYR A 86 14.18 12.65 -4.73
N GLY A 87 13.94 13.38 -5.83
CA GLY A 87 14.68 14.59 -6.18
C GLY A 87 14.51 15.70 -5.13
N VAL A 88 13.29 15.94 -4.66
CA VAL A 88 13.00 16.90 -3.59
C VAL A 88 13.68 16.47 -2.30
N LEU A 89 13.54 15.21 -1.88
CA LEU A 89 14.22 14.69 -0.69
C LEU A 89 15.75 14.83 -0.80
N GLY A 90 16.30 14.54 -1.97
CA GLY A 90 17.71 14.77 -2.28
C GLY A 90 18.13 16.23 -2.11
N ALA A 91 17.31 17.18 -2.56
CA ALA A 91 17.58 18.60 -2.42
C ALA A 91 17.51 19.10 -0.96
N LEU A 92 16.72 18.46 -0.10
CA LEU A 92 16.63 18.75 1.33
C LEU A 92 17.80 18.15 2.14
N ALA A 93 18.45 17.11 1.61
CA ALA A 93 19.50 16.38 2.33
C ALA A 93 20.66 17.27 2.85
N PRO A 94 21.22 18.24 2.09
CA PRO A 94 22.30 19.08 2.60
C PRO A 94 21.93 19.91 3.83
N LEU A 95 20.64 20.19 4.02
CA LEU A 95 20.12 20.92 5.17
C LEU A 95 20.01 20.00 6.38
N LEU A 96 19.36 18.85 6.20
CA LEU A 96 19.11 17.84 7.23
C LEU A 96 20.41 17.20 7.73
N ARG A 97 21.38 16.99 6.83
CA ARG A 97 22.69 16.41 7.13
C ARG A 97 23.58 17.26 8.04
N ARG A 98 23.28 18.56 8.19
CA ARG A 98 24.02 19.45 9.10
C ARG A 98 23.58 19.30 10.56
N LEU A 99 22.40 18.74 10.80
CA LEU A 99 21.90 18.57 12.16
C LEU A 99 22.62 17.43 12.88
N PRO A 100 22.80 17.53 14.21
CA PRO A 100 23.21 16.37 15.00
C PRO A 100 22.20 15.24 14.82
N ALA A 101 22.68 13.99 14.81
CA ALA A 101 21.88 12.82 14.52
C ALA A 101 21.13 12.90 13.17
N TRP A 102 21.77 13.44 12.13
CA TRP A 102 21.20 13.53 10.78
C TRP A 102 20.48 12.26 10.26
N PRO A 103 20.88 11.01 10.58
CA PRO A 103 20.14 9.84 10.12
C PRO A 103 18.67 9.85 10.56
N LEU A 104 18.39 10.36 11.75
CA LEU A 104 17.03 10.48 12.29
C LEU A 104 16.17 11.43 11.45
N TRP A 105 16.71 12.61 11.15
CA TRP A 105 15.99 13.64 10.41
C TRP A 105 15.79 13.27 8.94
N MET A 106 16.78 12.57 8.35
CA MET A 106 16.64 12.02 7.00
C MET A 106 15.59 10.90 6.95
N ALA A 107 15.52 10.03 7.96
CA ALA A 107 14.49 9.00 8.06
C ALA A 107 13.08 9.59 8.21
N ALA A 108 12.93 10.62 9.06
CA ALA A 108 11.66 11.32 9.22
C ALA A 108 11.23 12.01 7.91
N ALA A 109 12.17 12.64 7.21
CA ALA A 109 11.93 13.27 5.91
C ALA A 109 11.57 12.25 4.82
N TRP A 110 12.18 11.06 4.84
CA TRP A 110 11.82 9.96 3.94
C TRP A 110 10.39 9.49 4.18
N ALA A 111 10.03 9.17 5.42
CA ALA A 111 8.67 8.74 5.75
C ALA A 111 7.64 9.84 5.45
N THR A 112 7.98 11.10 5.69
CA THR A 112 7.15 12.26 5.30
C THR A 112 6.98 12.34 3.79
N MET A 113 8.05 12.16 3.01
CA MET A 113 7.98 12.14 1.55
C MET A 113 7.07 11.01 1.05
N GLU A 114 7.21 9.81 1.63
CA GLU A 114 6.32 8.68 1.33
C GLU A 114 4.87 9.01 1.64
N THR A 115 4.57 9.55 2.83
CA THR A 115 3.20 9.97 3.18
C THR A 115 2.65 10.99 2.20
N VAL A 116 3.43 12.02 1.85
CA VAL A 116 2.95 13.08 0.94
C VAL A 116 2.67 12.52 -0.45
N ARG A 117 3.56 11.71 -1.02
CA ARG A 117 3.33 11.12 -2.35
C ARG A 117 2.18 10.10 -2.34
N SER A 118 1.94 9.45 -1.18
CA SER A 118 0.85 8.49 -1.00
C SER A 118 -0.52 9.14 -0.89
N GLY A 119 -0.59 10.47 -0.73
CA GLY A 119 -1.87 11.21 -0.64
C GLY A 119 -2.01 12.36 -1.65
N TRP A 120 -0.94 12.72 -2.35
CA TRP A 120 -0.92 13.85 -3.28
C TRP A 120 0.04 13.63 -4.47
N PRO A 121 -0.33 14.04 -5.69
CA PRO A 121 -1.63 14.62 -6.09
C PRO A 121 -2.71 13.55 -6.31
N PHE A 122 -3.99 13.95 -6.29
CA PHE A 122 -5.13 13.09 -6.67
C PHE A 122 -5.22 11.78 -5.87
N SER A 123 -5.28 11.85 -4.54
CA SER A 123 -5.13 10.69 -3.63
C SER A 123 -3.76 10.01 -3.64
N GLY A 124 -2.84 10.36 -4.54
CA GLY A 124 -1.45 9.90 -4.53
C GLY A 124 -1.26 8.47 -5.03
N MET A 125 -0.07 7.91 -4.75
CA MET A 125 0.27 6.53 -5.10
C MET A 125 1.09 5.89 -3.97
N PRO A 126 0.50 5.12 -3.04
CA PRO A 126 1.23 4.54 -1.92
C PRO A 126 2.30 3.51 -2.30
N TRP A 127 2.29 3.02 -3.54
CA TRP A 127 3.15 1.92 -4.01
C TRP A 127 4.64 2.20 -3.89
N GLY A 128 5.43 1.25 -3.39
CA GLY A 128 6.87 1.41 -3.22
C GLY A 128 7.30 2.07 -1.90
N ARG A 129 6.41 2.16 -0.90
CA ARG A 129 6.78 2.47 0.50
C ARG A 129 7.70 1.38 1.04
N LEU A 130 8.72 1.77 1.81
CA LEU A 130 9.68 0.81 2.38
C LEU A 130 9.00 -0.31 3.18
N ALA A 131 7.93 0.01 3.93
CA ALA A 131 7.17 -0.98 4.69
C ALA A 131 6.65 -2.14 3.82
N PHE A 132 6.26 -1.89 2.57
CA PHE A 132 5.65 -2.91 1.70
C PHE A 132 6.65 -3.98 1.21
N ALA A 133 7.95 -3.71 1.31
CA ALA A 133 8.98 -4.72 1.05
C ALA A 133 9.31 -5.57 2.29
N SER A 134 8.72 -5.30 3.46
CA SER A 134 9.14 -5.93 4.72
C SER A 134 8.53 -7.30 4.99
N ILE A 135 7.53 -7.72 4.20
CA ILE A 135 6.89 -9.03 4.38
C ILE A 135 7.93 -10.16 4.33
N ASP A 136 7.68 -11.25 5.06
CA ASP A 136 8.61 -12.39 5.19
C ASP A 136 9.99 -12.03 5.78
N THR A 137 10.06 -10.95 6.55
CA THR A 137 11.24 -10.58 7.34
C THR A 137 10.94 -10.49 8.83
N PRO A 138 11.95 -10.60 9.70
CA PRO A 138 11.78 -10.34 11.13
C PRO A 138 11.37 -8.89 11.46
N ALA A 139 11.35 -7.98 10.49
CA ALA A 139 10.86 -6.62 10.68
C ALA A 139 9.35 -6.47 10.43
N ALA A 140 8.71 -7.42 9.74
CA ALA A 140 7.27 -7.34 9.42
C ALA A 140 6.39 -7.18 10.68
N PRO A 141 6.61 -7.92 11.79
CA PRO A 141 5.78 -7.78 13.00
C PRO A 141 5.84 -6.39 13.64
N ALA A 142 6.85 -5.57 13.33
CA ALA A 142 6.92 -4.20 13.81
C ALA A 142 5.81 -3.30 13.25
N VAL A 143 5.14 -3.70 12.15
CA VAL A 143 4.00 -2.96 11.59
C VAL A 143 2.81 -2.93 12.56
N ALA A 144 2.57 -3.99 13.35
CA ALA A 144 1.53 -4.03 14.39
C ALA A 144 1.78 -2.97 15.49
N TRP A 145 3.02 -2.56 15.69
CA TRP A 145 3.39 -1.59 16.72
C TRP A 145 3.43 -0.15 16.20
N ALA A 146 3.99 0.05 15.01
CA ALA A 146 4.34 1.37 14.49
C ALA A 146 3.44 1.84 13.33
N GLY A 147 2.63 0.94 12.78
CA GLY A 147 1.90 1.14 11.52
C GLY A 147 2.83 1.20 10.31
N MET A 148 2.24 1.24 9.11
CA MET A 148 3.01 1.28 7.86
C MET A 148 4.01 2.44 7.80
N THR A 149 3.60 3.66 8.17
CA THR A 149 4.48 4.84 8.13
C THR A 149 5.61 4.74 9.15
N GLY A 150 5.33 4.23 10.36
CA GLY A 150 6.35 4.04 11.39
C GLY A 150 7.38 2.97 10.99
N LEU A 151 6.93 1.89 10.37
CA LEU A 151 7.83 0.86 9.84
C LEU A 151 8.71 1.41 8.70
N SER A 152 8.14 2.15 7.76
CA SER A 152 8.92 2.84 6.72
C SER A 152 10.00 3.75 7.32
N PHE A 153 9.67 4.50 8.37
CA PHE A 153 10.64 5.33 9.11
C PHE A 153 11.78 4.50 9.71
N LEU A 154 11.48 3.39 10.38
CA LEU A 154 12.49 2.53 11.01
C LEU A 154 13.42 1.88 9.98
N LEU A 155 12.88 1.43 8.84
CA LEU A 155 13.64 0.88 7.74
C LEU A 155 14.55 1.94 7.08
N ALA A 156 14.04 3.15 6.87
CA ALA A 156 14.84 4.27 6.39
C ALA A 156 15.96 4.62 7.39
N LEU A 157 15.65 4.64 8.69
CA LEU A 157 16.61 4.91 9.76
C LEU A 157 17.74 3.87 9.78
N LEU A 158 17.44 2.60 9.56
CA LEU A 158 18.46 1.55 9.44
C LEU A 158 19.42 1.87 8.28
N GLY A 159 18.89 2.20 7.09
CA GLY A 159 19.73 2.58 5.96
C GLY A 159 20.58 3.83 6.20
N PHE A 160 20.02 4.86 6.81
CA PHE A 160 20.75 6.09 7.11
C PHE A 160 21.81 5.92 8.21
N THR A 161 21.55 5.09 9.23
CA THR A 161 22.54 4.78 10.27
C THR A 161 23.68 3.91 9.73
N LEU A 162 23.40 2.97 8.82
CA LEU A 162 24.44 2.23 8.08
C LEU A 162 25.33 3.16 7.27
N ALA A 163 24.74 4.13 6.55
CA ALA A 163 25.52 5.14 5.84
C ALA A 163 26.38 5.98 6.80
N ALA A 164 25.86 6.35 7.98
CA ALA A 164 26.64 7.05 8.99
C ALA A 164 27.83 6.22 9.49
N VAL A 165 27.66 4.91 9.73
CA VAL A 165 28.76 4.01 10.11
C VAL A 165 29.79 3.85 8.99
N ALA A 166 29.35 3.83 7.73
CA ALA A 166 30.24 3.76 6.57
C ALA A 166 31.09 5.04 6.40
N GLU A 167 30.60 6.19 6.85
CA GLU A 167 31.34 7.45 6.84
C GLU A 167 32.35 7.57 7.99
N ASP A 168 31.98 7.10 9.17
CA ASP A 168 32.83 7.10 10.37
C ASP A 168 32.35 5.98 11.32
N ARG A 169 33.28 5.16 11.80
CA ARG A 169 33.01 3.98 12.63
C ARG A 169 32.98 4.29 14.13
N ALA A 170 32.63 5.52 14.49
CA ALA A 170 32.44 5.92 15.88
C ALA A 170 31.48 4.94 16.60
N ARG A 171 31.84 4.55 17.83
CA ARG A 171 31.07 3.58 18.64
C ARG A 171 29.59 3.94 18.73
N LEU A 172 29.28 5.22 18.91
CA LEU A 172 27.89 5.71 19.00
C LEU A 172 27.07 5.39 17.73
N ARG A 173 27.68 5.47 16.54
CA ARG A 173 27.00 5.17 15.27
C ARG A 173 26.74 3.67 15.11
N ILE A 174 27.68 2.84 15.54
CA ILE A 174 27.50 1.38 15.59
C ILE A 174 26.38 1.03 16.56
N CYS A 175 26.38 1.61 17.77
CA CYS A 175 25.30 1.44 18.73
C CYS A 175 23.94 1.87 18.16
N ALA A 176 23.89 2.94 17.37
CA ALA A 176 22.65 3.38 16.71
C ALA A 176 22.14 2.33 15.71
N VAL A 177 23.00 1.75 14.85
CA VAL A 177 22.61 0.66 13.94
C VAL A 177 22.07 -0.54 14.73
N VAL A 178 22.79 -0.96 15.78
CA VAL A 178 22.37 -2.09 16.62
C VAL A 178 21.04 -1.81 17.31
N ALA A 179 20.84 -0.60 17.83
CA ALA A 179 19.60 -0.20 18.47
C ALA A 179 18.43 -0.17 17.47
N THR A 180 18.61 0.40 16.28
CA THR A 180 17.56 0.41 15.23
C THR A 180 17.23 -1.01 14.79
N LEU A 181 18.24 -1.86 14.58
CA LEU A 181 18.02 -3.27 14.23
C LEU A 181 17.29 -4.02 15.35
N ALA A 182 17.66 -3.77 16.61
CA ALA A 182 16.97 -4.36 17.75
C ALA A 182 15.50 -3.93 17.79
N VAL A 183 15.18 -2.64 17.59
CA VAL A 183 13.80 -2.15 17.54
C VAL A 183 13.00 -2.78 16.40
N LEU A 184 13.62 -3.00 15.23
CA LEU A 184 12.96 -3.65 14.09
C LEU A 184 12.66 -5.13 14.34
N VAL A 185 13.57 -5.86 14.98
CA VAL A 185 13.50 -7.33 15.11
C VAL A 185 12.86 -7.79 16.42
N LEU A 186 12.89 -6.96 17.47
CA LEU A 186 12.31 -7.30 18.78
C LEU A 186 10.83 -7.70 18.69
N PRO A 187 9.96 -7.05 17.87
CA PRO A 187 8.59 -7.49 17.69
C PRO A 187 8.43 -8.92 17.16
N ALA A 188 9.38 -9.45 16.38
CA ALA A 188 9.34 -10.85 15.96
C ALA A 188 9.67 -11.85 17.10
N LEU A 189 10.22 -11.37 18.21
CA LEU A 189 10.46 -12.15 19.43
C LEU A 189 9.37 -11.95 20.48
N LEU A 190 8.64 -10.82 20.39
CA LEU A 190 7.59 -10.38 21.29
C LEU A 190 6.34 -10.07 20.46
N SER A 191 5.83 -11.08 19.75
CA SER A 191 4.64 -10.95 18.90
C SER A 191 3.51 -10.30 19.69
N TYR A 192 2.82 -9.34 19.04
CA TYR A 192 1.63 -8.76 19.59
C TYR A 192 0.45 -9.56 19.08
N ASP A 193 0.02 -10.54 19.87
CA ASP A 193 -1.10 -11.39 19.53
C ASP A 193 -2.38 -10.76 20.07
N VAL A 194 -3.32 -10.48 19.16
CA VAL A 194 -4.68 -10.11 19.57
C VAL A 194 -5.43 -11.38 19.90
N GLU A 195 -6.06 -11.44 21.07
CA GLU A 195 -6.85 -12.59 21.48
C GLU A 195 -8.09 -12.77 20.58
N GLU A 196 -8.29 -14.00 20.09
CA GLU A 196 -9.47 -14.36 19.31
C GLU A 196 -10.71 -14.39 20.21
N SER A 197 -11.72 -13.58 19.87
CA SER A 197 -13.01 -13.50 20.56
C SER A 197 -14.03 -14.52 20.02
N GLY A 198 -13.77 -15.10 18.86
CA GLY A 198 -14.66 -16.03 18.19
C GLY A 198 -14.05 -16.57 16.90
N LYS A 199 -14.86 -17.30 16.13
CA LYS A 199 -14.46 -17.86 14.83
C LYS A 199 -15.62 -17.76 13.85
N ALA A 200 -15.28 -17.71 12.56
CA ALA A 200 -16.23 -17.76 11.46
C ALA A 200 -15.66 -18.62 10.33
N THR A 201 -16.52 -19.29 9.56
CA THR A 201 -16.13 -20.00 8.33
C THR A 201 -16.44 -19.10 7.13
N VAL A 202 -15.43 -18.77 6.34
CA VAL A 202 -15.58 -17.88 5.17
C VAL A 202 -15.31 -18.65 3.89
N ALA A 203 -16.25 -18.55 2.94
CA ALA A 203 -16.04 -19.05 1.59
C ALA A 203 -15.53 -17.93 0.67
N VAL A 204 -14.31 -18.03 0.19
CA VAL A 204 -13.68 -17.04 -0.70
C VAL A 204 -13.69 -17.58 -2.13
N VAL A 205 -14.45 -16.92 -3.01
CA VAL A 205 -14.70 -17.41 -4.38
C VAL A 205 -13.82 -16.69 -5.38
N GLN A 206 -13.12 -17.46 -6.21
CA GLN A 206 -12.42 -17.00 -7.40
C GLN A 206 -13.10 -17.59 -8.63
N GLY A 207 -13.93 -16.80 -9.33
CA GLY A 207 -14.68 -17.28 -10.49
C GLY A 207 -13.84 -17.43 -11.77
N ASN A 208 -12.70 -16.76 -11.86
CA ASN A 208 -11.90 -16.58 -13.08
C ASN A 208 -12.58 -15.71 -14.14
N VAL A 209 -11.78 -15.19 -15.07
CA VAL A 209 -12.24 -14.37 -16.19
C VAL A 209 -12.21 -15.18 -17.49
N PRO A 210 -13.28 -15.22 -18.31
CA PRO A 210 -13.27 -15.90 -19.59
C PRO A 210 -12.20 -15.39 -20.58
N GLY A 211 -11.94 -16.16 -21.63
CA GLY A 211 -11.01 -15.75 -22.69
C GLY A 211 -9.56 -15.58 -22.21
N PRO A 212 -8.82 -14.55 -22.68
CA PRO A 212 -7.43 -14.31 -22.27
C PRO A 212 -7.27 -14.02 -20.76
N GLY A 213 -8.36 -13.60 -20.09
CA GLY A 213 -8.36 -13.33 -18.66
C GLY A 213 -7.86 -11.97 -18.22
N ASN A 214 -7.43 -11.12 -19.15
CA ASN A 214 -6.87 -9.82 -18.82
C ASN A 214 -7.87 -8.66 -18.96
N ASN A 215 -9.13 -8.97 -19.25
CA ASN A 215 -10.19 -7.96 -19.41
C ASN A 215 -11.54 -8.53 -18.94
N ILE A 216 -12.06 -8.02 -17.83
CA ILE A 216 -13.37 -8.40 -17.29
C ILE A 216 -14.53 -8.01 -18.20
N LEU A 217 -14.35 -6.98 -19.04
CA LEU A 217 -15.39 -6.50 -19.96
C LEU A 217 -15.49 -7.35 -21.23
N TYR A 218 -14.60 -8.34 -21.39
CA TYR A 218 -14.66 -9.27 -22.52
C TYR A 218 -15.92 -10.13 -22.50
N ASP A 219 -16.33 -10.59 -21.32
CA ASP A 219 -17.53 -11.39 -21.09
C ASP A 219 -18.09 -11.13 -19.68
N PRO A 220 -18.78 -9.99 -19.45
CA PRO A 220 -19.29 -9.60 -18.14
C PRO A 220 -20.24 -10.62 -17.50
N LEU A 221 -21.14 -11.20 -18.33
CA LEU A 221 -22.09 -12.20 -17.88
C LEU A 221 -21.39 -13.51 -17.55
N GLY A 222 -20.39 -13.93 -18.34
CA GLY A 222 -19.58 -15.11 -18.04
C GLY A 222 -18.75 -14.96 -16.77
N VAL A 223 -18.21 -13.76 -16.48
CA VAL A 223 -17.57 -13.48 -15.19
C VAL A 223 -18.57 -13.71 -14.05
N THR A 224 -19.77 -13.14 -14.14
CA THR A 224 -20.82 -13.32 -13.11
C THR A 224 -21.21 -14.78 -12.95
N GLU A 225 -21.53 -15.46 -14.05
CA GLU A 225 -21.99 -16.84 -14.03
C GLU A 225 -20.92 -17.79 -13.47
N ASN A 226 -19.63 -17.52 -13.67
CA ASN A 226 -18.57 -18.31 -13.04
C ASN A 226 -18.61 -18.23 -11.50
N HIS A 227 -18.87 -17.06 -10.92
CA HIS A 227 -18.96 -16.88 -9.47
C HIS A 227 -20.25 -17.50 -8.92
N VAL A 228 -21.35 -17.37 -9.67
CA VAL A 228 -22.63 -18.01 -9.36
C VAL A 228 -22.47 -19.53 -9.34
N ALA A 229 -21.93 -20.12 -10.42
CA ALA A 229 -21.73 -21.55 -10.54
C ALA A 229 -20.83 -22.10 -9.43
N ALA A 230 -19.70 -21.44 -9.16
CA ALA A 230 -18.80 -21.83 -8.08
C ALA A 230 -19.48 -21.83 -6.69
N THR A 231 -20.38 -20.87 -6.45
CA THR A 231 -21.12 -20.76 -5.19
C THR A 231 -22.23 -21.82 -5.09
N VAL A 232 -22.94 -22.11 -6.19
CA VAL A 232 -23.96 -23.17 -6.25
C VAL A 232 -23.32 -24.56 -6.09
N ASP A 233 -22.15 -24.77 -6.71
CA ASP A 233 -21.37 -26.01 -6.55
C ASP A 233 -20.88 -26.16 -5.11
N LEU A 234 -20.44 -25.07 -4.45
CA LEU A 234 -20.14 -25.07 -3.02
C LEU A 234 -21.37 -25.48 -2.20
N ALA A 235 -22.54 -24.90 -2.46
CA ALA A 235 -23.77 -25.24 -1.75
C ALA A 235 -24.09 -26.74 -1.84
N THR A 236 -23.91 -27.32 -3.03
CA THR A 236 -24.09 -28.77 -3.25
C THR A 236 -23.12 -29.59 -2.40
N ARG A 237 -21.84 -29.19 -2.32
CA ARG A 237 -20.83 -29.87 -1.47
C ARG A 237 -21.15 -29.74 0.02
N VAL A 238 -21.68 -28.60 0.46
CA VAL A 238 -22.12 -28.39 1.85
C VAL A 238 -23.30 -29.32 2.18
N GLU A 239 -24.31 -29.40 1.31
CA GLU A 239 -25.45 -30.29 1.50
C GLU A 239 -25.06 -31.78 1.53
N GLN A 240 -24.01 -32.16 0.78
CA GLN A 240 -23.45 -33.51 0.76
C GLN A 240 -22.53 -33.81 1.95
N GLY A 241 -22.12 -32.79 2.71
CA GLY A 241 -21.17 -32.93 3.82
C GLY A 241 -19.70 -33.00 3.40
N ASP A 242 -19.39 -32.69 2.13
CA ASP A 242 -18.03 -32.66 1.58
C ASP A 242 -17.27 -31.36 1.90
N SER A 243 -18.00 -30.32 2.35
CA SER A 243 -17.46 -29.02 2.75
C SER A 243 -18.20 -28.51 3.99
N PRO A 244 -17.53 -27.79 4.91
CA PRO A 244 -18.23 -27.10 5.99
C PRO A 244 -19.13 -25.99 5.42
N ALA A 245 -20.25 -25.74 6.10
CA ALA A 245 -21.12 -24.61 5.79
C ALA A 245 -20.43 -23.29 6.18
N PRO A 246 -20.26 -22.34 5.25
CA PRO A 246 -19.71 -21.03 5.59
C PRO A 246 -20.74 -20.17 6.32
N ASP A 247 -20.28 -19.23 7.14
CA ASP A 247 -21.10 -18.15 7.71
C ASP A 247 -21.42 -17.07 6.67
N PHE A 248 -20.50 -16.82 5.74
CA PHE A 248 -20.75 -15.99 4.55
C PHE A 248 -19.82 -16.32 3.39
N VAL A 249 -20.17 -15.85 2.19
CA VAL A 249 -19.39 -16.00 0.96
C VAL A 249 -18.86 -14.65 0.50
N LEU A 250 -17.59 -14.56 0.14
CA LEU A 250 -16.93 -13.37 -0.40
C LEU A 250 -16.64 -13.56 -1.90
N TRP A 251 -17.22 -12.68 -2.72
CA TRP A 251 -16.87 -12.54 -4.13
C TRP A 251 -15.89 -11.38 -4.36
N PRO A 252 -15.10 -11.42 -5.43
CA PRO A 252 -14.12 -10.39 -5.74
C PRO A 252 -14.74 -9.12 -6.30
N GLU A 253 -13.92 -8.08 -6.43
CA GLU A 253 -14.27 -6.84 -7.13
C GLU A 253 -14.67 -7.16 -8.57
N ASN A 254 -15.67 -6.44 -9.09
CA ASN A 254 -16.19 -6.62 -10.45
C ASN A 254 -16.63 -8.05 -10.79
N SER A 255 -17.07 -8.82 -9.79
CA SER A 255 -17.68 -10.13 -9.99
C SER A 255 -18.95 -10.07 -10.85
N THR A 256 -19.65 -8.94 -10.88
CA THR A 256 -20.85 -8.76 -11.72
C THR A 256 -20.56 -8.11 -13.08
N ALA A 257 -19.49 -7.31 -13.18
CA ALA A 257 -19.06 -6.51 -14.34
C ALA A 257 -20.12 -5.60 -15.02
N SER A 258 -21.41 -5.70 -14.67
CA SER A 258 -22.51 -4.78 -14.93
C SER A 258 -23.26 -4.47 -13.62
N ASP A 259 -24.22 -3.54 -13.68
CA ASP A 259 -24.96 -3.07 -12.52
C ASP A 259 -26.04 -4.07 -12.09
N PRO A 260 -25.88 -4.74 -10.94
CA PRO A 260 -26.77 -5.81 -10.48
C PRO A 260 -28.16 -5.32 -10.06
N PHE A 261 -28.40 -4.02 -9.96
CA PHE A 261 -29.73 -3.47 -9.66
C PHE A 261 -30.53 -3.15 -10.92
N SER A 262 -29.85 -2.96 -12.05
CA SER A 262 -30.50 -2.65 -13.32
C SER A 262 -30.51 -3.83 -14.29
N ASP A 263 -29.55 -4.74 -14.16
CA ASP A 263 -29.41 -5.93 -14.98
C ASP A 263 -30.10 -7.12 -14.30
N SER A 264 -31.26 -7.51 -14.85
CA SER A 264 -32.08 -8.59 -14.29
C SER A 264 -31.41 -9.96 -14.39
N GLU A 265 -30.53 -10.18 -15.38
CA GLU A 265 -29.85 -11.46 -15.56
C GLU A 265 -28.78 -11.65 -14.49
N VAL A 266 -27.96 -10.62 -14.27
CA VAL A 266 -26.99 -10.58 -13.17
C VAL A 266 -27.68 -10.70 -11.82
N ASN A 267 -28.76 -9.94 -11.59
CA ASN A 267 -29.52 -10.02 -10.35
C ASN A 267 -30.06 -11.43 -10.08
N ALA A 268 -30.65 -12.07 -11.09
CA ALA A 268 -31.16 -13.44 -10.98
C ALA A 268 -30.03 -14.45 -10.73
N GLY A 269 -28.85 -14.25 -11.31
CA GLY A 269 -27.66 -15.05 -11.01
C GLY A 269 -27.24 -14.95 -9.54
N ILE A 270 -27.14 -13.72 -9.01
CA ILE A 270 -26.81 -13.49 -7.60
C ILE A 270 -27.86 -14.16 -6.69
N GLN A 271 -29.15 -13.95 -6.95
CA GLN A 271 -30.21 -14.55 -6.15
C GLN A 271 -30.13 -16.08 -6.17
N ARG A 272 -29.82 -16.68 -7.32
CA ARG A 272 -29.63 -18.13 -7.45
C ARG A 272 -28.50 -18.65 -6.56
N ALA A 273 -27.38 -17.94 -6.50
CA ALA A 273 -26.26 -18.29 -5.64
C ALA A 273 -26.61 -18.17 -4.15
N VAL A 274 -27.24 -17.05 -3.77
CA VAL A 274 -27.69 -16.77 -2.40
C VAL A 274 -28.72 -17.79 -1.92
N ASP A 275 -29.71 -18.11 -2.75
CA ASP A 275 -30.76 -19.11 -2.44
C ASP A 275 -30.19 -20.53 -2.29
N ALA A 276 -29.13 -20.85 -3.05
CA ALA A 276 -28.48 -22.14 -2.98
C ALA A 276 -27.67 -22.30 -1.68
N ILE A 277 -26.80 -21.33 -1.37
CA ILE A 277 -25.90 -21.41 -0.20
C ILE A 277 -26.60 -21.05 1.12
N ARG A 278 -27.69 -20.28 1.08
CA ARG A 278 -28.54 -19.87 2.21
C ARG A 278 -27.82 -19.10 3.31
N VAL A 279 -26.72 -18.43 2.97
CA VAL A 279 -25.99 -17.49 3.85
C VAL A 279 -25.68 -16.20 3.09
N PRO A 280 -25.33 -15.11 3.77
CA PRO A 280 -24.99 -13.86 3.09
C PRO A 280 -23.85 -14.01 2.08
N VAL A 281 -23.98 -13.32 0.94
CA VAL A 281 -22.94 -13.25 -0.10
C VAL A 281 -22.53 -11.79 -0.29
N VAL A 282 -21.26 -11.48 -0.08
CA VAL A 282 -20.68 -10.16 -0.40
C VAL A 282 -20.31 -10.16 -1.87
N VAL A 283 -21.01 -9.37 -2.67
CA VAL A 283 -20.85 -9.30 -4.12
C VAL A 283 -20.14 -8.01 -4.49
N GLY A 284 -19.00 -8.11 -5.19
CA GLY A 284 -18.29 -6.96 -5.74
C GLY A 284 -18.88 -6.57 -7.10
N GLY A 285 -19.40 -5.35 -7.22
CA GLY A 285 -20.12 -4.92 -8.41
C GLY A 285 -20.01 -3.42 -8.72
N MET A 286 -20.32 -3.08 -9.97
CA MET A 286 -20.29 -1.71 -10.49
C MET A 286 -21.71 -1.14 -10.52
N VAL A 287 -22.03 -0.19 -9.66
CA VAL A 287 -23.38 0.36 -9.48
C VAL A 287 -23.48 1.74 -10.11
N SER A 288 -24.49 1.96 -10.95
CA SER A 288 -24.69 3.25 -11.62
C SER A 288 -25.17 4.30 -10.62
N GLU A 289 -24.61 5.51 -10.72
CA GLU A 289 -25.03 6.66 -9.92
C GLU A 289 -25.34 7.84 -10.84
N GLY A 290 -26.56 7.85 -11.39
CA GLY A 290 -26.93 8.79 -12.44
C GLY A 290 -26.24 8.47 -13.78
N TYR A 291 -26.14 9.46 -14.66
CA TYR A 291 -25.62 9.28 -16.01
C TYR A 291 -24.08 9.26 -16.08
N ASP A 292 -23.43 10.16 -15.33
CA ASP A 292 -22.00 10.44 -15.49
C ASP A 292 -21.12 9.70 -14.49
N HIS A 293 -21.72 8.98 -13.54
CA HIS A 293 -21.00 8.36 -12.43
C HIS A 293 -21.32 6.89 -12.22
N VAL A 294 -20.35 6.21 -11.62
CA VAL A 294 -20.43 4.81 -11.19
C VAL A 294 -19.82 4.67 -9.79
N LEU A 295 -20.23 3.65 -9.07
CA LEU A 295 -19.72 3.26 -7.76
C LEU A 295 -19.16 1.84 -7.88
N ASN A 296 -17.97 1.63 -7.33
CA ASN A 296 -17.42 0.28 -7.16
C ASN A 296 -17.73 -0.16 -5.73
N GLN A 297 -18.56 -1.18 -5.57
CA GLN A 297 -19.15 -1.54 -4.30
C GLN A 297 -18.97 -3.01 -3.94
N GLY A 298 -18.71 -3.25 -2.65
CA GLY A 298 -18.98 -4.52 -1.98
C GLY A 298 -20.36 -4.48 -1.37
N ILE A 299 -21.25 -5.37 -1.77
CA ILE A 299 -22.68 -5.33 -1.39
C ILE A 299 -23.03 -6.64 -0.71
N VAL A 300 -23.59 -6.55 0.50
CA VAL A 300 -24.07 -7.72 1.25
C VAL A 300 -25.45 -8.12 0.74
N TRP A 301 -25.55 -9.27 0.08
CA TRP A 301 -26.82 -9.90 -0.27
C TRP A 301 -27.20 -10.92 0.81
N ASP A 302 -28.21 -10.58 1.59
CA ASP A 302 -28.77 -11.46 2.61
C ASP A 302 -29.86 -12.37 2.01
N PRO A 303 -29.90 -13.68 2.35
CA PRO A 303 -30.89 -14.60 1.79
C PRO A 303 -32.34 -14.29 2.19
N VAL A 304 -32.57 -13.51 3.24
CA VAL A 304 -33.90 -13.14 3.73
C VAL A 304 -34.28 -11.74 3.28
N SER A 305 -33.41 -10.75 3.49
CA SER A 305 -33.71 -9.33 3.19
C SER A 305 -33.26 -8.86 1.81
N GLY A 306 -32.46 -9.65 1.09
CA GLY A 306 -31.86 -9.25 -0.18
C GLY A 306 -30.67 -8.29 0.00
N PRO A 307 -30.37 -7.43 -1.00
CA PRO A 307 -29.22 -6.52 -0.95
C PRO A 307 -29.38 -5.46 0.16
N GLY A 308 -28.46 -5.44 1.10
CA GLY A 308 -28.44 -4.57 2.27
C GLY A 308 -27.21 -3.66 2.31
N GLU A 309 -26.38 -3.86 3.34
CA GLU A 309 -25.19 -3.06 3.62
C GLU A 309 -24.19 -3.03 2.45
N ARG A 310 -23.51 -1.90 2.31
CA ARG A 310 -22.54 -1.68 1.22
C ARG A 310 -21.32 -0.94 1.69
N TYR A 311 -20.18 -1.31 1.12
CA TYR A 311 -18.96 -0.53 1.11
C TYR A 311 -18.77 0.01 -0.30
N THR A 312 -18.38 1.28 -0.42
CA THR A 312 -18.00 1.90 -1.70
C THR A 312 -16.52 2.19 -1.64
N LYS A 313 -15.77 1.81 -2.68
CA LYS A 313 -14.33 2.03 -2.81
C LYS A 313 -13.93 3.45 -2.42
N HIS A 314 -12.99 3.57 -1.50
CA HIS A 314 -12.62 4.87 -0.93
C HIS A 314 -11.68 5.64 -1.86
N HIS A 315 -10.70 4.95 -2.46
CA HIS A 315 -9.69 5.56 -3.34
C HIS A 315 -9.82 5.04 -4.78
N PRO A 316 -10.71 5.62 -5.61
CA PRO A 316 -10.69 5.42 -7.05
C PRO A 316 -9.32 5.79 -7.64
N VAL A 317 -8.84 5.01 -8.60
CA VAL A 317 -7.52 5.21 -9.22
C VAL A 317 -7.56 6.35 -10.24
N PRO A 318 -6.75 7.41 -10.10
CA PRO A 318 -6.66 8.49 -11.08
C PRO A 318 -6.25 7.98 -12.46
N TYR A 319 -6.95 8.43 -13.50
CA TYR A 319 -6.75 8.03 -14.90
C TYR A 319 -6.99 6.53 -15.20
N GLY A 320 -7.46 5.76 -14.21
CA GLY A 320 -7.91 4.37 -14.40
C GLY A 320 -9.40 4.20 -14.13
N GLU A 321 -9.93 4.91 -13.13
CA GLU A 321 -11.33 4.82 -12.69
C GLU A 321 -12.05 6.17 -12.73
N TYR A 322 -11.30 7.27 -12.77
CA TYR A 322 -11.83 8.62 -12.96
C TYR A 322 -10.80 9.51 -13.67
N ILE A 323 -11.21 10.62 -14.27
CA ILE A 323 -10.31 11.53 -14.98
C ILE A 323 -10.14 12.84 -14.19
N PRO A 324 -9.01 13.04 -13.48
CA PRO A 324 -8.71 14.34 -12.88
C PRO A 324 -8.77 15.47 -13.92
N PHE A 325 -9.53 16.52 -13.60
CA PHE A 325 -9.79 17.65 -14.48
C PHE A 325 -10.42 17.26 -15.84
N ARG A 326 -11.36 16.30 -15.86
CA ARG A 326 -12.05 15.86 -17.10
C ARG A 326 -12.47 17.01 -18.02
N ASP A 327 -12.96 18.12 -17.47
CA ASP A 327 -13.44 19.28 -18.25
C ASP A 327 -12.35 19.96 -19.09
N ILE A 328 -11.06 19.72 -18.80
CA ILE A 328 -9.92 20.31 -19.50
C ILE A 328 -9.33 19.37 -20.54
N TRP A 329 -9.50 18.05 -20.34
CA TRP A 329 -8.97 17.03 -21.24
C TRP A 329 -9.99 16.67 -22.32
N ASP A 330 -9.51 16.25 -23.47
CA ASP A 330 -10.36 15.52 -24.42
C ASP A 330 -10.56 14.10 -23.86
N PRO A 331 -11.78 13.71 -23.42
CA PRO A 331 -12.03 12.39 -22.86
C PRO A 331 -11.80 11.27 -23.89
N GLU A 332 -11.80 11.59 -25.19
CA GLU A 332 -11.52 10.64 -26.27
C GLU A 332 -10.01 10.44 -26.52
N PHE A 333 -9.15 11.10 -25.74
CA PHE A 333 -7.70 10.97 -25.88
C PHE A 333 -7.19 9.62 -25.37
N GLY A 334 -6.71 8.79 -26.31
CA GLY A 334 -6.01 7.54 -25.98
C GLY A 334 -6.89 6.58 -25.20
N GLN A 335 -6.40 6.11 -24.04
CA GLN A 335 -7.14 5.18 -23.19
C GLN A 335 -8.14 5.85 -22.24
N LEU A 336 -8.14 7.19 -22.14
CA LEU A 336 -9.12 7.90 -21.31
C LEU A 336 -10.56 7.67 -21.80
N ALA A 337 -10.74 7.35 -23.08
CA ALA A 337 -12.02 6.99 -23.69
C ALA A 337 -12.65 5.74 -23.05
N LEU A 338 -11.86 4.89 -22.38
CA LEU A 338 -12.34 3.73 -21.65
C LEU A 338 -13.03 4.12 -20.33
N ILE A 339 -12.81 5.35 -19.83
CA ILE A 339 -13.38 5.89 -18.60
C ILE A 339 -14.52 6.84 -18.95
N SER A 340 -15.61 6.26 -19.47
CA SER A 340 -16.80 7.00 -19.92
C SER A 340 -17.58 7.65 -18.78
N ARG A 341 -17.43 7.15 -17.55
CA ARG A 341 -18.05 7.68 -16.32
C ARG A 341 -17.01 7.75 -15.20
N ASP A 342 -17.06 8.79 -14.37
CA ASP A 342 -16.20 8.84 -13.19
C ASP A 342 -16.70 7.90 -12.10
N MET A 343 -15.80 7.10 -11.56
CA MET A 343 -16.02 6.43 -10.30
C MET A 343 -16.00 7.43 -9.15
N LYS A 344 -17.07 7.48 -8.33
CA LYS A 344 -17.06 8.28 -7.10
C LYS A 344 -16.44 7.53 -5.93
N SER A 345 -15.79 8.29 -5.08
CA SER A 345 -15.21 7.84 -3.81
C SER A 345 -16.30 7.61 -2.77
N GLY A 346 -16.20 6.49 -2.05
CA GLY A 346 -16.98 6.20 -0.85
C GLY A 346 -16.49 6.97 0.37
N THR A 347 -17.37 7.15 1.36
CA THR A 347 -17.08 7.91 2.58
C THR A 347 -17.25 7.12 3.88
N ARG A 348 -17.64 5.84 3.78
CA ARG A 348 -17.90 4.97 4.92
C ARG A 348 -16.59 4.65 5.66
N THR A 349 -16.61 4.78 6.98
CA THR A 349 -15.49 4.37 7.86
C THR A 349 -15.87 3.24 8.82
N ASP A 350 -17.17 2.94 8.96
CA ASP A 350 -17.66 1.84 9.80
C ASP A 350 -17.57 0.49 9.07
N PRO A 351 -17.28 -0.62 9.77
CA PRO A 351 -17.28 -1.97 9.17
C PRO A 351 -18.67 -2.36 8.65
N LEU A 352 -18.72 -3.29 7.70
CA LEU A 352 -19.95 -3.95 7.26
C LEU A 352 -20.44 -4.94 8.31
N ASP A 353 -21.75 -5.04 8.51
CA ASP A 353 -22.34 -6.18 9.21
C ASP A 353 -22.61 -7.31 8.20
N ILE A 354 -21.86 -8.41 8.34
CA ILE A 354 -22.03 -9.62 7.51
C ILE A 354 -22.33 -10.78 8.44
N ALA A 355 -23.56 -11.30 8.40
CA ALA A 355 -24.01 -12.40 9.26
C ALA A 355 -23.84 -12.12 10.78
N GLY A 356 -23.93 -10.86 11.21
CA GLY A 356 -23.71 -10.45 12.61
C GLY A 356 -22.24 -10.21 12.96
N ILE A 357 -21.32 -10.28 11.99
CA ILE A 357 -19.88 -10.07 12.15
C ILE A 357 -19.53 -8.68 11.62
N PRO A 358 -18.91 -7.80 12.42
CA PRO A 358 -18.34 -6.55 11.92
C PRO A 358 -17.10 -6.84 11.07
N VAL A 359 -17.14 -6.53 9.78
CA VAL A 359 -16.08 -6.82 8.82
C VAL A 359 -15.58 -5.53 8.15
N ALA A 360 -14.27 -5.29 8.19
CA ALA A 360 -13.67 -4.20 7.43
C ALA A 360 -13.48 -4.65 5.97
N ASP A 361 -14.04 -3.91 5.03
CA ASP A 361 -13.91 -4.16 3.59
C ASP A 361 -12.98 -3.14 2.93
N ALA A 362 -12.23 -3.59 1.94
CA ALA A 362 -11.39 -2.76 1.10
C ALA A 362 -11.40 -3.29 -0.32
N ILE A 363 -11.47 -2.39 -1.30
CA ILE A 363 -11.53 -2.76 -2.70
C ILE A 363 -10.20 -2.41 -3.37
N CYS A 364 -9.51 -3.45 -3.85
CA CYS A 364 -8.35 -3.36 -4.72
C CYS A 364 -7.22 -2.49 -4.14
N PHE A 365 -6.95 -1.32 -4.72
CA PHE A 365 -5.91 -0.38 -4.29
C PHE A 365 -6.13 0.18 -2.88
N ASP A 366 -7.36 0.16 -2.34
CA ASP A 366 -7.68 0.62 -0.98
C ASP A 366 -6.75 -0.01 0.07
N VAL A 367 -6.34 -1.27 -0.13
CA VAL A 367 -5.46 -2.00 0.80
C VAL A 367 -4.10 -1.31 1.01
N ALA A 368 -3.65 -0.47 0.08
CA ALA A 368 -2.38 0.24 0.18
C ALA A 368 -2.48 1.58 0.96
N TYR A 369 -3.69 2.04 1.28
CA TYR A 369 -3.95 3.29 1.98
C TYR A 369 -4.14 3.10 3.49
N ASP A 370 -3.71 4.11 4.27
CA ASP A 370 -3.68 4.05 5.74
C ASP A 370 -4.99 4.53 6.40
N ASP A 371 -5.98 4.94 5.62
CA ASP A 371 -7.24 5.53 6.08
C ASP A 371 -8.48 4.67 5.79
N VAL A 372 -8.33 3.52 5.13
CA VAL A 372 -9.44 2.60 4.81
C VAL A 372 -9.67 1.56 5.91
N MET A 373 -8.85 0.50 5.95
CA MET A 373 -9.00 -0.57 6.95
C MET A 373 -8.73 -0.07 8.38
N PRO A 374 -7.70 0.76 8.65
CA PRO A 374 -7.43 1.21 10.01
C PRO A 374 -8.55 2.06 10.63
N ALA A 375 -9.42 2.68 9.82
CA ALA A 375 -10.62 3.33 10.32
C ALA A 375 -11.66 2.31 10.77
N GLN A 376 -12.01 1.37 9.90
CA GLN A 376 -13.00 0.32 10.17
C GLN A 376 -12.62 -0.58 11.36
N VAL A 377 -11.34 -0.92 11.52
CA VAL A 377 -10.85 -1.69 12.67
C VAL A 377 -11.01 -0.94 13.99
N ARG A 378 -10.74 0.37 14.00
CA ARG A 378 -10.98 1.21 15.19
C ARG A 378 -12.46 1.35 15.51
N ASP A 379 -13.32 1.27 14.48
CA ASP A 379 -14.77 1.34 14.61
C ASP A 379 -15.41 -0.06 14.84
N GLY A 380 -14.59 -1.08 15.14
CA GLY A 380 -15.04 -2.35 15.71
C GLY A 380 -14.92 -3.57 14.79
N ALA A 381 -14.26 -3.46 13.63
CA ALA A 381 -14.10 -4.62 12.74
C ALA A 381 -13.37 -5.79 13.42
N GLU A 382 -13.95 -6.98 13.30
CA GLU A 382 -13.45 -8.23 13.86
C GLU A 382 -12.72 -9.10 12.84
N LEU A 383 -12.94 -8.84 11.54
CA LEU A 383 -12.35 -9.53 10.40
C LEU A 383 -12.04 -8.53 9.28
N LEU A 384 -11.03 -8.80 8.45
CA LEU A 384 -10.73 -8.02 7.25
C LEU A 384 -11.10 -8.82 5.99
N VAL A 385 -11.71 -8.14 5.02
CA VAL A 385 -11.93 -8.67 3.67
C VAL A 385 -11.35 -7.73 2.62
N VAL A 386 -10.84 -8.30 1.54
CA VAL A 386 -10.40 -7.55 0.36
C VAL A 386 -11.06 -8.11 -0.88
N GLN A 387 -11.70 -7.25 -1.65
CA GLN A 387 -12.22 -7.57 -2.96
C GLN A 387 -11.31 -6.99 -4.03
N THR A 388 -10.79 -7.78 -4.96
CA THR A 388 -9.90 -7.27 -6.01
C THR A 388 -10.11 -7.92 -7.38
N SER A 389 -9.98 -7.12 -8.44
CA SER A 389 -9.96 -7.57 -9.82
C SER A 389 -8.54 -7.41 -10.35
N ASN A 390 -7.79 -8.51 -10.34
CA ASN A 390 -6.44 -8.51 -10.88
C ASN A 390 -6.38 -8.75 -12.39
N ALA A 391 -7.52 -8.76 -13.08
CA ALA A 391 -7.58 -9.08 -14.51
C ALA A 391 -6.63 -8.19 -15.33
N SER A 392 -6.68 -6.87 -15.14
CA SER A 392 -5.81 -5.93 -15.85
C SER A 392 -4.32 -6.09 -15.53
N PHE A 393 -3.98 -6.80 -14.45
CA PHE A 393 -2.62 -6.99 -13.95
C PHE A 393 -2.07 -8.41 -14.15
N ILE A 394 -2.84 -9.29 -14.81
CA ILE A 394 -2.40 -10.66 -15.13
C ILE A 394 -1.08 -10.62 -15.92
N ASN A 395 -0.16 -11.51 -15.54
CA ASN A 395 1.23 -11.60 -16.04
C ASN A 395 2.17 -10.48 -15.61
N THR A 396 1.72 -9.56 -14.74
CA THR A 396 2.60 -8.55 -14.15
C THR A 396 2.89 -8.88 -12.69
N PHE A 397 3.92 -8.25 -12.14
CA PHE A 397 4.29 -8.43 -10.73
C PHE A 397 3.47 -7.56 -9.77
N GLN A 398 2.50 -6.77 -10.26
CA GLN A 398 1.59 -5.99 -9.40
C GLN A 398 0.77 -6.90 -8.48
N ILE A 399 0.38 -8.09 -8.95
CA ILE A 399 -0.42 -9.06 -8.20
C ILE A 399 0.30 -9.47 -6.91
N GLU A 400 1.59 -9.80 -7.01
CA GLU A 400 2.39 -10.20 -5.85
C GLU A 400 2.69 -9.00 -4.94
N GLN A 401 2.91 -7.81 -5.51
CA GLN A 401 3.08 -6.58 -4.72
C GLN A 401 1.84 -6.26 -3.89
N GLN A 402 0.64 -6.33 -4.49
CA GLN A 402 -0.61 -6.11 -3.77
C GLN A 402 -0.83 -7.18 -2.70
N PHE A 403 -0.56 -8.45 -3.01
CA PHE A 403 -0.70 -9.54 -2.05
C PHE A 403 0.24 -9.39 -0.84
N ALA A 404 1.47 -8.93 -1.05
CA ALA A 404 2.40 -8.58 0.04
C ALA A 404 1.86 -7.45 0.93
N ILE A 405 1.27 -6.40 0.34
CA ILE A 405 0.63 -5.30 1.08
C ILE A 405 -0.56 -5.83 1.89
N THR A 406 -1.41 -6.64 1.27
CA THR A 406 -2.55 -7.29 1.93
C THR A 406 -2.10 -8.09 3.15
N ARG A 407 -1.03 -8.89 3.04
CA ARG A 407 -0.48 -9.64 4.17
C ARG A 407 0.01 -8.74 5.30
N LEU A 408 0.64 -7.61 4.98
CA LEU A 408 1.06 -6.64 6.00
C LEU A 408 -0.14 -5.96 6.69
N ARG A 409 -1.30 -5.80 6.02
CA ARG A 409 -2.51 -5.29 6.67
C ARG A 409 -3.09 -6.24 7.71
N ALA A 410 -3.00 -7.55 7.48
CA ALA A 410 -3.36 -8.55 8.48
C ALA A 410 -2.50 -8.39 9.77
N ILE A 411 -1.18 -8.25 9.60
CA ILE A 411 -0.24 -7.99 10.71
C ILE A 411 -0.53 -6.66 11.40
N GLU A 412 -0.72 -5.59 10.62
CA GLU A 412 -0.94 -4.25 11.17
C GLU A 412 -2.20 -4.20 12.04
N ALA A 413 -3.27 -4.85 11.59
CA ALA A 413 -4.54 -4.91 12.29
C ALA A 413 -4.59 -5.96 13.40
N GLY A 414 -3.71 -6.96 13.37
CA GLY A 414 -3.81 -8.15 14.22
C GLY A 414 -5.14 -8.86 13.97
N ARG A 415 -5.46 -9.11 12.70
CA ARG A 415 -6.72 -9.68 12.23
C ARG A 415 -6.49 -10.67 11.12
N TRP A 416 -7.33 -11.71 11.09
CA TRP A 416 -7.48 -12.53 9.91
C TRP A 416 -7.93 -11.67 8.73
N LEU A 417 -7.43 -12.02 7.54
CA LEU A 417 -7.76 -11.32 6.31
C LEU A 417 -8.04 -12.31 5.19
N THR A 418 -9.23 -12.23 4.60
CA THR A 418 -9.57 -12.98 3.38
C THR A 418 -9.57 -12.08 2.16
N VAL A 419 -8.85 -12.44 1.10
CA VAL A 419 -8.81 -11.70 -0.16
C VAL A 419 -9.41 -12.52 -1.29
N ALA A 420 -10.50 -12.03 -1.88
CA ALA A 420 -11.10 -12.58 -3.09
C ALA A 420 -10.56 -11.82 -4.30
N SER A 421 -9.88 -12.54 -5.20
CA SER A 421 -9.47 -12.03 -6.50
C SER A 421 -10.32 -12.64 -7.61
N THR A 422 -10.68 -11.88 -8.66
CA THR A 422 -11.41 -12.46 -9.81
C THR A 422 -10.61 -13.58 -10.47
N ASN A 423 -9.28 -13.41 -10.61
CA ASN A 423 -8.42 -14.38 -11.28
C ASN A 423 -6.91 -14.23 -10.95
N GLY A 424 -6.55 -13.43 -9.96
CA GLY A 424 -5.18 -13.24 -9.48
C GLY A 424 -4.90 -14.08 -8.23
N ARG A 425 -4.47 -13.42 -7.15
CA ARG A 425 -4.18 -14.05 -5.86
C ARG A 425 -5.40 -13.98 -4.95
N THR A 426 -6.13 -15.09 -4.85
CA THR A 426 -7.11 -15.32 -3.79
C THR A 426 -6.45 -16.04 -2.62
N GLY A 427 -6.79 -15.69 -1.39
CA GLY A 427 -6.19 -16.31 -0.21
C GLY A 427 -6.81 -15.94 1.12
N VAL A 428 -6.40 -16.69 2.14
CA VAL A 428 -6.76 -16.52 3.54
C VAL A 428 -5.46 -16.33 4.32
N ILE A 429 -5.37 -15.25 5.08
CA ILE A 429 -4.15 -14.78 5.73
C ILE A 429 -4.39 -14.67 7.24
N ASP A 430 -3.50 -15.27 8.01
CA ASP A 430 -3.48 -15.24 9.47
C ASP A 430 -3.02 -13.84 9.98
N PRO A 431 -3.42 -13.38 11.18
CA PRO A 431 -2.88 -12.20 11.84
C PRO A 431 -1.35 -12.05 11.83
N ASP A 432 -0.57 -13.14 11.76
CA ASP A 432 0.90 -13.06 11.66
C ASP A 432 1.43 -12.79 10.23
N GLY A 433 0.52 -12.70 9.26
CA GLY A 433 0.78 -12.49 7.84
C GLY A 433 1.13 -13.76 7.07
N SER A 434 1.05 -14.94 7.69
CA SER A 434 1.19 -16.22 7.00
C SER A 434 -0.03 -16.52 6.12
N VAL A 435 0.21 -17.22 5.01
CA VAL A 435 -0.83 -17.59 4.05
C VAL A 435 -1.32 -18.99 4.38
N VAL A 436 -2.55 -19.09 4.87
CA VAL A 436 -3.18 -20.34 5.31
C VAL A 436 -3.70 -21.12 4.11
N ALA A 437 -4.36 -20.43 3.19
CA ALA A 437 -4.87 -20.99 1.94
C ALA A 437 -4.69 -20.00 0.79
N THR A 438 -4.45 -20.51 -0.43
CA THR A 438 -4.38 -19.68 -1.63
C THR A 438 -4.84 -20.43 -2.87
N ALA A 439 -5.49 -19.73 -3.79
CA ALA A 439 -5.85 -20.26 -5.10
C ALA A 439 -4.76 -19.95 -6.15
N GLY A 440 -4.70 -20.78 -7.20
CA GLY A 440 -3.82 -20.52 -8.34
C GLY A 440 -4.32 -19.35 -9.17
N ILE A 441 -3.40 -18.56 -9.73
CA ILE A 441 -3.71 -17.49 -10.69
C ILE A 441 -4.40 -18.11 -11.91
N ARG A 442 -5.41 -17.42 -12.47
CA ARG A 442 -6.19 -17.85 -13.65
C ARG A 442 -6.93 -19.19 -13.49
N THR A 443 -7.30 -19.55 -12.25
CA THR A 443 -8.11 -20.74 -11.97
C THR A 443 -9.48 -20.36 -11.42
N THR A 444 -10.46 -21.25 -11.54
CA THR A 444 -11.72 -21.16 -10.77
C THR A 444 -11.56 -21.98 -9.49
N ALA A 445 -11.78 -21.37 -8.34
CA ALA A 445 -11.54 -22.00 -7.04
C ALA A 445 -12.47 -21.42 -5.96
N VAL A 446 -12.73 -22.22 -4.92
CA VAL A 446 -13.45 -21.78 -3.73
C VAL A 446 -12.65 -22.25 -2.51
N LEU A 447 -12.12 -21.31 -1.74
CA LEU A 447 -11.45 -21.59 -0.47
C LEU A 447 -12.51 -21.51 0.63
N VAL A 448 -12.57 -22.51 1.52
CA VAL A 448 -13.52 -22.52 2.64
C VAL A 448 -12.70 -22.74 3.91
N GLU A 449 -12.47 -21.67 4.65
CA GLU A 449 -11.55 -21.69 5.79
C GLU A 449 -12.22 -21.13 7.04
N GLU A 450 -11.88 -21.70 8.19
CA GLU A 450 -12.20 -21.15 9.50
C GLU A 450 -11.19 -20.03 9.83
N VAL A 451 -11.68 -18.84 10.15
CA VAL A 451 -10.89 -17.66 10.51
C VAL A 451 -11.24 -17.21 11.92
N GLY A 452 -10.26 -16.64 12.62
CA GLY A 452 -10.46 -16.03 13.93
C GLY A 452 -11.09 -14.64 13.83
N LEU A 453 -11.99 -14.35 14.76
CA LEU A 453 -12.54 -13.02 14.99
C LEU A 453 -11.81 -12.39 16.18
N SER A 454 -11.56 -11.08 16.15
CA SER A 454 -10.85 -10.41 17.24
C SER A 454 -11.37 -9.00 17.48
N THR A 455 -11.46 -8.59 18.75
CA THR A 455 -11.93 -7.24 19.11
C THR A 455 -10.82 -6.31 19.63
N GLY A 456 -9.69 -6.86 20.09
CA GLY A 456 -8.58 -6.07 20.61
C GLY A 456 -7.84 -5.28 19.52
N LEU A 457 -7.31 -4.10 19.85
CA LEU A 457 -6.54 -3.29 18.90
C LEU A 457 -5.04 -3.54 19.05
N THR A 458 -4.31 -3.54 17.93
CA THR A 458 -2.85 -3.41 17.95
C THR A 458 -2.47 -1.98 18.34
N PRO A 459 -1.22 -1.74 18.82
CA PRO A 459 -0.75 -0.40 19.08
C PRO A 459 -0.80 0.50 17.84
N ALA A 460 -0.54 -0.04 16.65
CA ALA A 460 -0.66 0.69 15.39
C ALA A 460 -2.10 1.18 15.16
N MET A 461 -3.09 0.30 15.35
CA MET A 461 -4.50 0.65 15.22
C MET A 461 -4.92 1.68 16.27
N TRP A 462 -4.42 1.58 17.51
CA TRP A 462 -4.71 2.57 18.55
C TRP A 462 -4.06 3.95 18.27
N LEU A 463 -2.81 3.97 17.80
CA LEU A 463 -2.08 5.19 17.44
C LEU A 463 -2.69 5.89 16.22
N GLY A 464 -3.30 5.15 15.30
CA GLY A 464 -3.94 5.68 14.10
C GLY A 464 -3.05 6.68 13.35
N PRO A 465 -3.49 7.92 13.09
CA PRO A 465 -2.74 8.87 12.28
C PRO A 465 -1.57 9.58 13.01
N TRP A 466 -1.39 9.35 14.32
CA TRP A 466 -0.40 10.09 15.12
C TRP A 466 1.06 9.89 14.71
N PRO A 467 1.54 8.67 14.38
CA PRO A 467 2.92 8.48 13.93
C PRO A 467 3.24 9.31 12.69
N THR A 468 2.32 9.33 11.72
CA THR A 468 2.42 10.14 10.51
C THR A 468 2.53 11.63 10.85
N ARG A 469 1.61 12.15 11.68
CA ARG A 469 1.62 13.57 12.10
C ARG A 469 2.92 13.93 12.82
N LEU A 470 3.42 13.06 13.70
CA LEU A 470 4.66 13.26 14.42
C LEU A 470 5.85 13.36 13.46
N LEU A 471 5.96 12.44 12.51
CA LEU A 471 7.06 12.43 11.53
C LEU A 471 7.03 13.67 10.62
N MET A 472 5.83 14.13 10.21
CA MET A 472 5.70 15.39 9.48
C MET A 472 6.16 16.58 10.32
N MET A 473 5.78 16.67 11.59
CA MET A 473 6.23 17.73 12.50
C MET A 473 7.75 17.68 12.72
N MET A 474 8.32 16.48 12.89
CA MET A 474 9.77 16.28 13.02
C MET A 474 10.51 16.77 11.77
N THR A 475 10.00 16.46 10.58
CA THR A 475 10.57 16.93 9.31
C THR A 475 10.53 18.45 9.21
N LEU A 476 9.39 19.09 9.51
CA LEU A 476 9.26 20.55 9.49
C LEU A 476 10.21 21.22 10.50
N GLY A 477 10.29 20.68 11.71
CA GLY A 477 11.21 21.16 12.75
C GLY A 477 12.68 21.03 12.34
N ALA A 478 13.05 19.90 11.73
CA ALA A 478 14.40 19.68 11.21
C ALA A 478 14.75 20.63 10.07
N LEU A 479 13.83 20.88 9.14
CA LEU A 479 14.03 21.85 8.07
C LEU A 479 14.24 23.26 8.63
N ALA A 480 13.41 23.70 9.59
CA ALA A 480 13.56 25.01 10.24
C ALA A 480 14.92 25.12 10.95
N ALA A 481 15.30 24.11 11.76
CA ALA A 481 16.57 24.08 12.47
C ALA A 481 17.77 24.09 11.51
N GLY A 482 17.68 23.36 10.40
CA GLY A 482 18.74 23.31 9.40
C GLY A 482 18.89 24.64 8.64
N VAL A 483 17.80 25.39 8.38
CA VAL A 483 17.87 26.75 7.83
C VAL A 483 18.57 27.70 8.81
N VAL A 484 18.23 27.63 10.10
CA VAL A 484 18.86 28.45 11.14
C VAL A 484 20.36 28.13 11.24
N ALA A 485 20.74 26.85 11.24
CA ALA A 485 22.13 26.43 11.26
C ALA A 485 22.90 26.95 10.03
N TYR A 486 22.28 26.90 8.85
CA TYR A 486 22.87 27.42 7.62
C TYR A 486 23.10 28.94 7.67
N ARG A 487 22.14 29.71 8.21
CA ARG A 487 22.27 31.17 8.35
C ARG A 487 23.37 31.55 9.34
N ARG A 488 23.41 30.92 10.52
CA ARG A 488 24.44 31.18 11.54
C ARG A 488 25.87 30.92 11.04
N GLN A 489 26.07 29.85 10.27
CA GLN A 489 27.38 29.55 9.69
C GLN A 489 27.81 30.64 8.70
N ARG A 490 26.86 31.16 7.89
CA ARG A 490 27.14 32.22 6.92
C ARG A 490 27.43 33.56 7.60
N GLU A 491 26.77 33.86 8.72
CA GLU A 491 27.05 35.04 9.55
C GLU A 491 28.45 34.96 10.18
N ASN A 492 28.83 33.80 10.71
CA ASN A 492 30.16 33.57 11.28
C ASN A 492 31.29 33.62 10.23
N ASP A 493 31.03 33.19 8.98
CA ASP A 493 32.00 33.30 7.87
C ASP A 493 32.17 34.75 7.35
N THR A 494 31.25 35.66 7.70
CA THR A 494 31.29 37.08 7.31
C THR A 494 31.87 38.02 8.37
N ASP A 495 32.25 37.51 9.55
CA ASP A 495 32.90 38.32 10.58
C ASP A 495 34.39 38.52 10.21
N PRO A 496 34.88 39.75 9.99
CA PRO A 496 36.28 39.97 9.64
C PRO A 496 37.18 39.50 10.79
N LEU A 497 38.23 38.73 10.46
CA LEU A 497 39.30 38.41 11.40
C LEU A 497 39.76 39.70 12.09
N PRO A 498 39.93 39.72 13.43
CA PRO A 498 40.39 40.92 14.12
C PRO A 498 41.73 41.36 13.50
N GLU A 499 41.79 42.63 13.06
CA GLU A 499 43.01 43.26 12.56
C GLU A 499 44.15 42.93 13.53
N ARG A 500 45.21 42.29 13.01
CA ARG A 500 46.49 42.25 13.72
C ARG A 500 46.90 43.70 13.89
N ILE A 501 46.82 44.18 15.12
CA ILE A 501 47.47 45.42 15.53
C ILE A 501 48.96 45.22 15.26
N GLU A 502 49.47 45.86 14.20
CA GLU A 502 50.90 46.01 14.00
C GLU A 502 51.45 46.83 15.16
N GLU A 503 52.28 46.21 16.00
CA GLU A 503 53.08 46.95 16.97
C GLU A 503 54.02 47.89 16.19
N PRO A 504 54.15 49.17 16.60
CA PRO A 504 55.08 50.07 15.95
C PRO A 504 56.51 49.63 16.30
N GLU A 505 57.26 49.15 15.30
CA GLU A 505 58.71 49.03 15.39
C GLU A 505 59.29 50.43 15.62
N GLY A 506 59.93 50.63 16.77
CA GLY A 506 60.65 51.85 17.07
C GLY A 506 61.94 51.97 16.25
N ALA A 507 62.17 53.15 15.68
CA ALA A 507 63.46 53.80 15.53
C ALA A 507 63.28 55.30 15.28
#